data_AF-A0A9D2U3B0-F1
#
_entry.id   AF-A0A9D2U3B0-F1
#
_cell.length_a   1.000
_cell.length_b   1.000
_cell.length_c   1.000
_cell.angle_alpha   90.00
_cell.angle_beta   90.00
_cell.angle_gamma   90.00
#
_symmetry.space_group_name_H-M   'P 1'
#
loop_
_entity.id
_entity.type
_entity.pdbx_description
1 polymer ?
#
loop_
_entity_poly.entity_id
_entity_poly.type
_entity_poly.pdbx_seq_one_letter_code
_entity_poly.pdbx_strand_id
1 'polypeptide(L)'
;MKSLLYLSFLKVKGTVRNQFRTPASALITIFLILLYGGLVIMAFVTSSDNPAAEGTVDTNTAVLIGIGMTAIFAFTVMLNKRKALVYDTDAYYLFAGPYTRKQVNGYILFQSLRQGVLYGLLGCYMIAMFSMAGYFTIPYFLVCFVDLTLMLVFFLLLTDYIYMWGLVNEKYKKWNYLPVTVVVICTALVFFWAVHRSGYDLKNGFLLFAASREFYLVPFFGWTKWAIDGFLQGQYLFTLGGTILLLACCLIVVVFFLRFDKDITEQAVADAEEASAFLRRAKANGGRARIEDGKVKKVKGEFAPGAKAVLSKNLLIMRKTGNFLRKQDVAIIVFYFVISLIVLPDNVFYMFCYMMIIWLFTLIQ
;
A
#
# COMPACT_ATOMS: atom_id res chain seq x y z
N MET A 1 7.31 -24.42 -14.72
CA MET A 1 7.44 -23.82 -13.36
C MET A 1 8.86 -23.39 -13.03
N LYS A 2 9.88 -24.27 -13.09
CA LYS A 2 11.29 -23.88 -12.78
C LYS A 2 11.77 -22.66 -13.59
N SER A 3 11.45 -22.59 -14.87
CA SER A 3 11.78 -21.44 -15.75
C SER A 3 11.11 -20.13 -15.31
N LEU A 4 9.83 -20.18 -14.90
CA LEU A 4 9.08 -19.00 -14.45
C LEU A 4 9.56 -18.48 -13.10
N LEU A 5 9.89 -19.38 -12.17
CA LEU A 5 10.51 -19.02 -10.90
C LEU A 5 11.89 -18.38 -11.11
N TYR A 6 12.69 -18.97 -12.01
CA TYR A 6 13.98 -18.42 -12.40
C TYR A 6 13.85 -17.02 -13.03
N LEU A 7 12.87 -16.83 -13.92
CA LEU A 7 12.57 -15.51 -14.51
C LEU A 7 12.16 -14.49 -13.43
N SER A 8 11.33 -14.89 -12.46
CA SER A 8 10.97 -14.02 -11.34
C SER A 8 12.18 -13.63 -10.50
N PHE A 9 13.10 -14.56 -10.26
CA PHE A 9 14.34 -14.28 -9.52
C PHE A 9 15.27 -13.34 -10.30
N LEU A 10 15.46 -13.60 -11.59
CA LEU A 10 16.25 -12.74 -12.48
C LEU A 10 15.69 -11.32 -12.53
N LYS A 11 14.36 -11.15 -12.51
CA LYS A 11 13.75 -9.84 -12.41
C LYS A 11 14.11 -9.12 -11.12
N VAL A 12 14.01 -9.78 -9.97
CA VAL A 12 14.39 -9.18 -8.68
C VAL A 12 15.85 -8.73 -8.74
N LYS A 13 16.75 -9.61 -9.20
CA LYS A 13 18.16 -9.28 -9.41
C LYS A 13 18.33 -8.10 -10.37
N GLY A 14 17.56 -8.07 -11.46
CA GLY A 14 17.56 -7.00 -12.46
C GLY A 14 17.09 -5.66 -11.89
N THR A 15 16.03 -5.65 -11.08
CA THR A 15 15.51 -4.46 -10.40
C THR A 15 16.54 -3.91 -9.40
N VAL A 16 17.14 -4.78 -8.58
CA VAL A 16 18.20 -4.39 -7.65
C VAL A 16 19.38 -3.81 -8.44
N ARG A 17 19.87 -4.51 -9.47
CA ARG A 17 20.97 -4.00 -10.31
C ARG A 17 20.63 -2.66 -10.97
N ASN A 18 19.40 -2.46 -11.41
CA ASN A 18 18.97 -1.21 -12.00
C ASN A 18 18.99 -0.05 -10.99
N GLN A 19 18.67 -0.32 -9.72
CA GLN A 19 18.75 0.66 -8.64
C GLN A 19 20.20 1.12 -8.37
N PHE A 20 21.18 0.23 -8.55
CA PHE A 20 22.61 0.51 -8.42
C PHE A 20 23.29 0.91 -9.74
N ARG A 21 22.53 1.18 -10.81
CA ARG A 21 23.12 1.49 -12.14
C ARG A 21 23.86 2.81 -12.18
N THR A 22 23.39 3.83 -11.46
CA THR A 22 24.05 5.14 -11.40
C THR A 22 24.61 5.39 -10.00
N PRO A 23 25.76 6.06 -9.86
CA PRO A 23 26.36 6.32 -8.54
C PRO A 23 25.43 7.15 -7.65
N ALA A 24 24.68 8.10 -8.22
CA ALA A 24 23.69 8.89 -7.49
C ALA A 24 22.52 8.02 -6.96
N SER A 25 21.95 7.14 -7.79
CA SER A 25 20.87 6.26 -7.35
C SER A 25 21.35 5.22 -6.32
N ALA A 26 22.57 4.73 -6.45
CA ALA A 26 23.20 3.83 -5.49
C ALA A 26 23.36 4.50 -4.12
N LEU A 27 23.93 5.72 -4.07
CA LEU A 27 24.10 6.48 -2.82
C LEU A 27 22.77 6.77 -2.13
N ILE A 28 21.77 7.24 -2.89
CA ILE A 28 20.42 7.48 -2.36
C ILE A 28 19.83 6.19 -1.78
N THR A 29 19.99 5.06 -2.48
CA THR A 29 19.44 3.77 -2.03
C THR A 29 20.11 3.28 -0.76
N ILE A 30 21.44 3.37 -0.67
CA ILE A 30 22.18 3.01 0.56
C ILE A 30 21.76 3.90 1.72
N PHE A 31 21.67 5.21 1.51
CA PHE A 31 21.21 6.15 2.53
C PHE A 31 19.80 5.82 3.01
N LEU A 32 18.87 5.52 2.09
CA LEU A 32 17.51 5.10 2.45
C LEU A 32 17.52 3.79 3.24
N ILE A 33 18.26 2.77 2.82
CA ILE A 33 18.35 1.50 3.56
C ILE A 33 18.89 1.73 4.98
N LEU A 34 19.92 2.57 5.13
CA LEU A 34 20.48 2.91 6.44
C LEU A 34 19.50 3.71 7.30
N LEU A 35 18.78 4.66 6.71
CA LEU A 35 17.79 5.46 7.42
C LEU A 35 16.60 4.59 7.88
N TYR A 36 15.97 3.85 6.95
CA TYR A 36 14.83 2.97 7.27
C TYR A 36 15.24 1.83 8.19
N GLY A 37 16.34 1.15 7.88
CA GLY A 37 16.85 0.04 8.68
C GLY A 37 17.31 0.50 10.07
N GLY A 38 18.02 1.63 10.14
CA GLY A 38 18.48 2.22 11.40
C GLY A 38 17.32 2.65 12.30
N LEU A 39 16.26 3.22 11.73
CA LEU A 39 15.05 3.57 12.48
C LEU A 39 14.33 2.34 13.05
N VAL A 40 14.23 1.25 12.28
CA VAL A 40 13.65 -0.01 12.76
C VAL A 40 14.51 -0.62 13.87
N ILE A 41 15.83 -0.61 13.73
CA ILE A 41 16.75 -1.09 14.77
C ILE A 41 16.61 -0.23 16.03
N MET A 42 16.52 1.10 15.90
CA MET A 42 16.28 1.98 17.04
C MET A 42 14.94 1.67 17.72
N ALA A 43 13.88 1.36 16.98
CA ALA A 43 12.61 0.95 17.57
C ALA A 43 12.74 -0.33 18.42
N PHE A 44 13.59 -1.29 18.02
CA PHE A 44 13.90 -2.48 18.82
C PHE A 44 14.81 -2.20 20.03
N VAL A 45 15.78 -1.29 19.90
CA VAL A 45 16.73 -0.98 20.99
C VAL A 45 16.08 -0.10 22.07
N THR A 46 15.18 0.79 21.65
CA THR A 46 14.47 1.70 22.56
C THR A 46 13.15 1.13 23.07
N SER A 47 12.83 -0.13 22.73
CA SER A 47 11.58 -0.74 23.17
C SER A 47 11.56 -0.92 24.69
N SER A 48 10.48 -0.48 25.33
CA SER A 48 10.24 -0.74 26.74
C SER A 48 9.49 -2.07 26.91
N ASP A 49 9.84 -2.83 27.96
CA ASP A 49 9.05 -4.00 28.39
C ASP A 49 7.67 -3.60 28.95
N ASN A 50 7.49 -2.31 29.25
CA ASN A 50 6.27 -1.77 29.80
C ASN A 50 5.42 -1.10 28.69
N PRO A 51 4.20 -1.59 28.39
CA PRO A 51 3.35 -1.07 27.32
C PRO A 51 2.72 0.31 27.61
N ALA A 52 2.95 0.88 28.80
CA ALA A 52 2.34 2.13 29.29
C ALA A 52 3.37 3.24 29.60
N ALA A 53 4.42 3.38 28.79
CA ALA A 53 5.40 4.46 28.96
C ALA A 53 4.84 5.82 28.50
N GLU A 54 4.88 6.82 29.39
CA GLU A 54 4.39 8.20 29.14
C GLU A 54 5.11 8.87 27.97
N GLY A 55 4.34 9.53 27.09
CA GLY A 55 4.86 10.38 26.01
C GLY A 55 4.75 9.82 24.58
N THR A 56 4.26 8.60 24.40
CA THR A 56 4.07 7.94 23.09
C THR A 56 2.58 7.70 22.79
N VAL A 57 2.25 7.51 21.51
CA VAL A 57 0.90 7.08 21.11
C VAL A 57 0.68 5.65 21.64
N ASP A 58 -0.40 5.42 22.41
CA ASP A 58 -0.76 4.10 22.96
C ASP A 58 -0.60 3.00 21.89
N THR A 59 -0.06 1.83 22.27
CA THR A 59 0.28 0.74 21.35
C THR A 59 -0.89 0.36 20.45
N ASN A 60 -2.12 0.39 20.98
CA ASN A 60 -3.36 0.14 20.21
C ASN A 60 -3.57 1.16 19.08
N THR A 61 -3.27 2.43 19.34
CA THR A 61 -3.40 3.50 18.36
C THR A 61 -2.29 3.41 17.30
N ALA A 62 -1.07 3.02 17.68
CA ALA A 62 0.01 2.74 16.73
C ALA A 62 -0.34 1.58 15.78
N VAL A 63 -0.95 0.51 16.30
CA VAL A 63 -1.45 -0.62 15.50
C VAL A 63 -2.53 -0.14 14.53
N LEU A 64 -3.50 0.64 15.00
CA LEU A 64 -4.57 1.16 14.15
C LEU A 64 -4.03 2.05 13.02
N ILE A 65 -3.02 2.89 13.29
CA ILE A 65 -2.35 3.70 12.27
C ILE A 65 -1.67 2.80 11.23
N GLY A 66 -0.94 1.76 11.64
CA GLY A 66 -0.33 0.81 10.72
C GLY A 66 -1.34 0.07 9.84
N ILE A 67 -2.46 -0.37 10.42
CA ILE A 67 -3.58 -0.99 9.71
C ILE A 67 -4.26 0.01 8.76
N GLY A 68 -4.45 1.26 9.17
CA GLY A 68 -5.03 2.32 8.35
C GLY A 68 -4.17 2.69 7.14
N MET A 69 -2.85 2.79 7.33
CA MET A 69 -1.90 3.05 6.25
C MET A 69 -1.93 1.92 5.21
N THR A 70 -1.87 0.67 5.67
CA THR A 70 -1.95 -0.51 4.79
C THR A 70 -3.31 -0.63 4.09
N ALA A 71 -4.41 -0.22 4.74
CA ALA A 71 -5.72 -0.09 4.10
C ALA A 71 -5.71 0.89 2.92
N ILE A 72 -5.04 2.03 3.09
CA ILE A 72 -4.94 3.05 2.03
C ILE A 72 -4.13 2.53 0.85
N PHE A 73 -3.06 1.74 1.09
CA PHE A 73 -2.36 1.05 0.01
C PHE A 73 -3.26 0.05 -0.71
N ALA A 74 -3.99 -0.80 0.03
CA ALA A 74 -4.91 -1.77 -0.55
C ALA A 74 -5.99 -1.09 -1.41
N PHE A 75 -6.60 -0.01 -0.91
CA PHE A 75 -7.60 0.75 -1.66
C PHE A 75 -7.03 1.49 -2.87
N THR A 76 -5.82 2.03 -2.77
CA THR A 76 -5.16 2.69 -3.90
C THR A 76 -4.92 1.70 -5.04
N VAL A 77 -4.47 0.48 -4.71
CA VAL A 77 -4.30 -0.59 -5.70
C VAL A 77 -5.66 -1.04 -6.27
N MET A 78 -6.69 -1.19 -5.44
CA MET A 78 -8.04 -1.57 -5.89
C MET A 78 -8.70 -0.52 -6.80
N LEU A 79 -8.54 0.76 -6.52
CA LEU A 79 -9.20 1.85 -7.23
C LEU A 79 -8.38 2.40 -8.40
N ASN A 80 -7.17 1.88 -8.64
CA ASN A 80 -6.36 2.30 -9.77
C ASN A 80 -7.03 1.89 -11.09
N LYS A 81 -7.23 2.85 -12.00
CA LYS A 81 -7.89 2.62 -13.29
C LYS A 81 -6.99 1.95 -14.33
N ARG A 82 -5.67 2.08 -14.19
CA ARG A 82 -4.68 1.49 -15.10
C ARG A 82 -4.02 0.32 -14.38
N LYS A 83 -4.53 -0.88 -14.64
CA LYS A 83 -3.96 -2.14 -14.13
C LYS A 83 -3.58 -2.99 -15.32
N ALA A 84 -2.43 -3.62 -15.22
CA ALA A 84 -2.01 -4.69 -16.11
C ALA A 84 -1.50 -5.82 -15.22
N LEU A 85 -1.86 -7.06 -15.53
CA LEU A 85 -1.41 -8.24 -14.78
C LEU A 85 0.10 -8.43 -14.93
N VAL A 86 0.62 -8.08 -16.10
CA VAL A 86 2.01 -8.28 -16.51
C VAL A 86 2.44 -7.13 -17.42
N TYR A 87 3.74 -6.87 -17.52
CA TYR A 87 4.27 -5.93 -18.49
C TYR A 87 4.42 -6.60 -19.86
N ASP A 88 4.46 -5.80 -20.92
CA ASP A 88 4.56 -6.20 -22.33
C ASP A 88 5.63 -7.28 -22.57
N THR A 89 6.83 -7.06 -22.03
CA THR A 89 7.94 -8.01 -22.15
C THR A 89 7.61 -9.38 -21.55
N ASP A 90 6.76 -9.43 -20.53
CA ASP A 90 6.37 -10.67 -19.87
C ASP A 90 5.12 -11.27 -20.47
N ALA A 91 4.18 -10.44 -20.92
CA ALA A 91 2.95 -10.85 -21.58
C ALA A 91 3.27 -11.70 -22.80
N TYR A 92 4.25 -11.29 -23.62
CA TYR A 92 4.68 -12.06 -24.79
C TYR A 92 5.23 -13.44 -24.39
N TYR A 93 6.12 -13.53 -23.38
CA TYR A 93 6.68 -14.82 -22.95
C TYR A 93 5.69 -15.72 -22.21
N LEU A 94 4.73 -15.14 -21.48
CA LEU A 94 3.79 -15.87 -20.64
C LEU A 94 2.59 -16.38 -21.44
N PHE A 95 2.05 -15.57 -22.36
CA PHE A 95 0.86 -15.92 -23.13
C PHE A 95 1.17 -16.56 -24.48
N ALA A 96 2.30 -16.25 -25.13
CA ALA A 96 2.73 -16.91 -26.37
C ALA A 96 3.68 -18.11 -26.13
N GLY A 97 4.21 -18.26 -24.92
CA GLY A 97 5.09 -19.36 -24.56
C GLY A 97 4.36 -20.70 -24.30
N PRO A 98 5.08 -21.83 -24.19
CA PRO A 98 4.51 -23.16 -23.95
C PRO A 98 4.13 -23.36 -22.47
N TYR A 99 3.41 -22.41 -21.88
CA TYR A 99 2.99 -22.45 -20.47
C TYR A 99 1.50 -22.71 -20.35
N THR A 100 1.11 -23.54 -19.38
CA THR A 100 -0.32 -23.75 -19.10
C THR A 100 -0.89 -22.56 -18.35
N ARG A 101 -2.20 -22.31 -18.49
CA ARG A 101 -2.89 -21.20 -17.79
C ARG A 101 -2.65 -21.20 -16.28
N LYS A 102 -2.63 -22.39 -15.65
CA LYS A 102 -2.30 -22.53 -14.22
C LYS A 102 -0.89 -22.06 -13.88
N GLN A 103 0.07 -22.24 -14.78
CA GLN A 103 1.44 -21.77 -14.58
C GLN A 103 1.56 -20.25 -14.73
N VAL A 104 0.81 -19.66 -15.68
CA VAL A 104 0.73 -18.20 -15.85
C VAL A 104 0.04 -17.55 -14.66
N ASN A 105 -1.11 -18.08 -14.22
CA ASN A 105 -1.80 -17.59 -13.02
C ASN A 105 -0.93 -17.79 -11.77
N GLY A 106 -0.20 -18.90 -11.65
CA GLY A 106 0.76 -19.11 -10.57
C GLY A 106 1.89 -18.08 -10.56
N TYR A 107 2.35 -17.64 -11.74
CA TYR A 107 3.36 -16.58 -11.86
C TYR A 107 2.83 -15.22 -11.38
N ILE A 108 1.61 -14.85 -11.80
CA ILE A 108 0.95 -13.61 -11.38
C ILE A 108 0.72 -13.63 -9.86
N LEU A 109 0.23 -14.74 -9.32
CA LEU A 109 0.04 -14.94 -7.88
C LEU A 109 1.35 -14.75 -7.10
N PHE A 110 2.46 -15.30 -7.61
CA PHE A 110 3.77 -15.13 -6.97
C PHE A 110 4.24 -13.67 -6.98
N GLN A 111 3.94 -12.93 -8.05
CA GLN A 111 4.22 -11.50 -8.12
C GLN A 111 3.42 -10.71 -7.07
N SER A 112 2.14 -11.04 -6.88
CA SER A 112 1.26 -10.38 -5.90
C SER A 112 1.63 -10.74 -4.46
N LEU A 113 2.02 -11.99 -4.20
CA LEU A 113 2.61 -12.39 -2.91
C LEU A 113 3.85 -11.56 -2.56
N ARG A 114 4.76 -11.40 -3.53
CA ARG A 114 5.97 -10.59 -3.35
C ARG A 114 5.64 -9.12 -3.07
N GLN A 115 4.65 -8.56 -3.76
CA GLN A 115 4.19 -7.18 -3.48
C GLN A 115 3.57 -7.07 -2.09
N GLY A 116 2.76 -8.05 -1.67
CA GLY A 116 2.17 -8.12 -0.35
C GLY A 116 3.22 -8.12 0.77
N VAL A 117 4.30 -8.89 0.61
CA VAL A 117 5.44 -8.92 1.56
C VAL A 117 6.10 -7.55 1.69
N LEU A 118 6.36 -6.86 0.58
CA LEU A 118 7.02 -5.54 0.59
C LEU A 118 6.12 -4.47 1.24
N TYR A 119 4.83 -4.48 0.93
CA TYR A 119 3.87 -3.54 1.52
C TYR A 119 3.55 -3.87 2.99
N GLY A 120 3.58 -5.15 3.37
CA GLY A 120 3.44 -5.60 4.75
C GLY A 120 4.60 -5.10 5.61
N LEU A 121 5.83 -5.19 5.09
CA LEU A 121 7.02 -4.62 5.75
C LEU A 121 6.92 -3.11 5.92
N LEU A 122 6.36 -2.39 4.95
CA LEU A 122 6.09 -0.96 5.07
C LEU A 122 5.04 -0.67 6.15
N GLY A 123 4.02 -1.51 6.29
CA GLY A 123 3.06 -1.46 7.40
C GLY A 123 3.73 -1.65 8.76
N CYS A 124 4.62 -2.64 8.90
CA CYS A 124 5.39 -2.83 10.13
C CYS A 124 6.31 -1.66 10.45
N TYR A 125 6.92 -1.06 9.42
CA TYR A 125 7.70 0.16 9.60
C TYR A 125 6.84 1.29 10.20
N MET A 126 5.54 1.41 9.83
CA MET A 126 4.64 2.39 10.45
C MET A 126 4.44 2.11 11.93
N ILE A 127 4.07 0.88 12.27
CA ILE A 127 3.84 0.49 13.66
C ILE A 127 5.11 0.74 14.49
N ALA A 128 6.29 0.37 13.96
CA ALA A 128 7.57 0.60 14.61
C ALA A 128 7.84 2.08 14.91
N MET A 129 7.55 2.96 13.95
CA MET A 129 7.80 4.40 14.11
C MET A 129 6.84 5.03 15.13
N PHE A 130 5.55 4.69 15.07
CA PHE A 130 4.55 5.24 15.99
C PHE A 130 4.60 4.61 17.40
N SER A 131 5.25 3.45 17.52
CA SER A 131 5.50 2.74 18.79
C SER A 131 6.94 2.94 19.29
N MET A 132 7.70 3.90 18.73
CA MET A 132 9.06 4.20 19.18
C MET A 132 9.04 4.61 20.66
N ALA A 133 9.90 4.00 21.49
CA ALA A 133 9.88 4.06 22.96
C ALA A 133 8.70 3.37 23.69
N GLY A 134 7.85 2.63 22.97
CA GLY A 134 6.81 1.75 23.52
C GLY A 134 7.15 0.25 23.39
N TYR A 135 6.15 -0.62 23.48
CA TYR A 135 6.33 -2.07 23.34
C TYR A 135 6.50 -2.49 21.86
N PHE A 136 7.74 -2.79 21.45
CA PHE A 136 8.04 -3.22 20.08
C PHE A 136 9.12 -4.31 20.02
N THR A 137 8.79 -5.52 20.49
CA THR A 137 9.72 -6.66 20.52
C THR A 137 9.81 -7.39 19.16
N ILE A 138 10.86 -8.20 18.94
CA ILE A 138 11.01 -9.00 17.71
C ILE A 138 9.81 -9.95 17.47
N PRO A 139 9.30 -10.70 18.48
CA PRO A 139 8.12 -11.54 18.29
C PRO A 139 6.88 -10.73 17.88
N TYR A 140 6.68 -9.56 18.48
CA TYR A 140 5.58 -8.66 18.13
C TYR A 140 5.68 -8.17 16.68
N PHE A 141 6.89 -7.80 16.24
CA PHE A 141 7.14 -7.43 14.85
C PHE A 141 6.79 -8.56 13.87
N LEU A 142 7.14 -9.81 14.19
CA LEU A 142 6.85 -10.96 13.34
C LEU A 142 5.35 -11.22 13.22
N VAL A 143 4.59 -11.11 14.32
CA VAL A 143 3.12 -11.22 14.30
C VAL A 143 2.53 -10.12 13.43
N CYS A 144 2.89 -8.86 13.67
CA CYS A 144 2.47 -7.73 12.85
C CYS A 144 2.80 -7.96 11.37
N PHE A 145 3.99 -8.46 11.06
CA PHE A 145 4.44 -8.71 9.70
C PHE A 145 3.61 -9.78 9.00
N VAL A 146 3.34 -10.90 9.67
CA VAL A 146 2.52 -11.98 9.11
C VAL A 146 1.09 -11.48 8.85
N ASP A 147 0.44 -10.88 9.84
CA ASP A 147 -0.96 -10.49 9.72
C ASP A 147 -1.17 -9.36 8.71
N LEU A 148 -0.31 -8.33 8.71
CA LEU A 148 -0.36 -7.26 7.71
C LEU A 148 -0.07 -7.79 6.29
N THR A 149 0.87 -8.73 6.16
CA THR A 149 1.16 -9.36 4.86
C THR A 149 -0.03 -10.17 4.37
N LEU A 150 -0.65 -11.00 5.21
CA LEU A 150 -1.83 -11.78 4.85
C LEU A 150 -2.98 -10.88 4.42
N MET A 151 -3.25 -9.82 5.19
CA MET A 151 -4.28 -8.83 4.86
C MET A 151 -4.03 -8.19 3.49
N LEU A 152 -2.81 -7.75 3.20
CA LEU A 152 -2.47 -7.14 1.92
C LEU A 152 -2.52 -8.14 0.76
N VAL A 153 -2.02 -9.36 0.97
CA VAL A 153 -2.09 -10.44 -0.03
C VAL A 153 -3.54 -10.73 -0.40
N PHE A 154 -4.46 -10.77 0.57
CA PHE A 154 -5.88 -10.94 0.29
C PHE A 154 -6.41 -9.88 -0.69
N PHE A 155 -6.20 -8.59 -0.40
CA PHE A 155 -6.70 -7.50 -1.25
C PHE A 155 -6.01 -7.44 -2.61
N LEU A 156 -4.71 -7.75 -2.70
CA LEU A 156 -3.99 -7.84 -3.96
C LEU A 156 -4.53 -8.97 -4.83
N LEU A 157 -4.68 -10.18 -4.29
CA LEU A 157 -5.20 -11.32 -5.02
C LEU A 157 -6.67 -11.12 -5.44
N LEU A 158 -7.48 -10.52 -4.56
CA LEU A 158 -8.87 -10.18 -4.89
C LEU A 158 -8.91 -9.15 -6.03
N THR A 159 -8.01 -8.17 -6.01
CA THR A 159 -7.88 -7.18 -7.07
C THR A 159 -7.53 -7.82 -8.41
N ASP A 160 -6.53 -8.70 -8.43
CA ASP A 160 -6.11 -9.39 -9.65
C ASP A 160 -7.23 -10.31 -10.16
N TYR A 161 -7.93 -10.98 -9.24
CA TYR A 161 -9.08 -11.83 -9.57
C TYR A 161 -10.22 -11.06 -10.23
N ILE A 162 -10.63 -9.92 -9.63
CA ILE A 162 -11.66 -9.06 -10.20
C ILE A 162 -11.19 -8.48 -11.54
N TYR A 163 -9.91 -8.15 -11.66
CA TYR A 163 -9.35 -7.66 -12.91
C TYR A 163 -9.42 -8.72 -14.03
N MET A 164 -9.09 -9.99 -13.76
CA MET A 164 -9.27 -11.08 -14.74
C MET A 164 -10.74 -11.20 -15.20
N TRP A 165 -11.70 -11.05 -14.30
CA TRP A 165 -13.13 -10.99 -14.67
C TRP A 165 -13.48 -9.73 -15.47
N GLY A 166 -12.86 -8.60 -15.15
CA GLY A 166 -13.01 -7.34 -15.89
C GLY A 166 -12.50 -7.41 -17.33
N LEU A 167 -11.52 -8.28 -17.63
CA LEU A 167 -11.08 -8.61 -18.99
C LEU A 167 -12.10 -9.47 -19.74
N VAL A 168 -12.85 -10.33 -19.04
CA VAL A 168 -13.91 -11.12 -19.69
C VAL A 168 -15.11 -10.24 -20.04
N ASN A 169 -15.53 -9.38 -19.11
CA ASN A 169 -16.61 -8.44 -19.35
C ASN A 169 -16.41 -7.16 -18.53
N GLU A 170 -16.52 -6.02 -19.19
CA GLU A 170 -16.30 -4.70 -18.59
C GLU A 170 -17.25 -4.43 -17.39
N LYS A 171 -18.43 -5.06 -17.37
CA LYS A 171 -19.38 -4.95 -16.24
C LYS A 171 -18.75 -5.37 -14.90
N TYR A 172 -17.85 -6.34 -14.91
CA TYR A 172 -17.19 -6.84 -13.71
C TYR A 172 -16.12 -5.88 -13.17
N LYS A 173 -15.67 -4.88 -13.93
CA LYS A 173 -14.75 -3.84 -13.41
C LYS A 173 -15.35 -3.08 -12.23
N LYS A 174 -16.68 -2.95 -12.17
CA LYS A 174 -17.40 -2.32 -11.05
C LYS A 174 -17.32 -3.11 -9.75
N TRP A 175 -16.99 -4.40 -9.80
CA TRP A 175 -16.86 -5.24 -8.60
C TRP A 175 -15.70 -4.79 -7.70
N ASN A 176 -14.71 -4.05 -8.22
CA ASN A 176 -13.65 -3.47 -7.39
C ASN A 176 -14.19 -2.48 -6.34
N TYR A 177 -15.35 -1.88 -6.56
CA TYR A 177 -15.96 -0.96 -5.58
C TYR A 177 -16.62 -1.70 -4.42
N LEU A 178 -17.08 -2.94 -4.63
CA LEU A 178 -17.86 -3.67 -3.63
C LEU A 178 -17.05 -3.94 -2.34
N PRO A 179 -15.84 -4.54 -2.37
CA PRO A 179 -15.04 -4.76 -1.16
C PRO A 179 -14.70 -3.45 -0.44
N VAL A 180 -14.38 -2.39 -1.20
CA VAL A 180 -14.05 -1.08 -0.64
C VAL A 180 -15.27 -0.49 0.08
N THR A 181 -16.45 -0.51 -0.55
CA THR A 181 -17.68 0.00 0.04
C THR A 181 -18.07 -0.79 1.30
N VAL A 182 -17.97 -2.12 1.28
CA VAL A 182 -18.26 -2.96 2.45
C VAL A 182 -17.37 -2.58 3.62
N VAL A 183 -16.04 -2.48 3.41
CA VAL A 183 -15.11 -2.11 4.49
C VAL A 183 -15.41 -0.69 4.99
N VAL A 184 -15.60 0.29 4.10
CA VAL A 184 -15.86 1.68 4.51
C VAL A 184 -17.15 1.78 5.33
N ILE A 185 -18.22 1.08 4.94
CA ILE A 185 -19.48 1.07 5.69
C ILE A 185 -19.29 0.40 7.06
N CYS A 186 -18.64 -0.77 7.12
CA CYS A 186 -18.36 -1.45 8.39
C CYS A 186 -17.54 -0.57 9.34
N THR A 187 -16.45 0.04 8.85
CA THR A 187 -15.62 0.95 9.64
C THR A 187 -16.41 2.18 10.11
N ALA A 188 -17.24 2.77 9.23
CA ALA A 188 -18.05 3.93 9.57
C ALA A 188 -19.09 3.61 10.66
N LEU A 189 -19.76 2.45 10.58
CA LEU A 189 -20.73 2.01 11.59
C LEU A 189 -20.08 1.84 12.96
N VAL A 190 -18.91 1.19 13.03
CA VAL A 190 -18.17 1.02 14.29
C VAL A 190 -17.70 2.36 14.84
N PHE A 191 -17.25 3.28 13.97
CA PHE A 191 -16.83 4.62 14.38
C PHE A 191 -18.00 5.45 14.94
N PHE A 192 -19.14 5.49 14.25
CA PHE A 192 -20.32 6.22 14.75
C PHE A 192 -20.85 5.64 16.07
N TRP A 193 -20.76 4.32 16.25
CA TRP A 193 -21.08 3.69 17.53
C TRP A 193 -20.15 4.14 18.66
N ALA A 194 -18.84 4.22 18.39
CA ALA A 194 -17.86 4.71 19.35
C ALA A 194 -18.09 6.20 19.71
N VAL A 195 -18.44 7.03 18.72
CA VAL A 195 -18.76 8.46 18.92
C VAL A 195 -20.07 8.64 19.71
N HIS A 196 -21.05 7.78 19.50
CA HIS A 196 -22.28 7.80 20.30
C HIS A 196 -21.98 7.48 21.77
N ARG A 197 -21.10 6.51 22.03
CA ARG A 197 -20.63 6.17 23.39
C ARG A 197 -19.80 7.26 24.05
N SER A 198 -19.09 8.09 23.28
CA SER A 198 -18.27 9.20 23.79
C SER A 198 -19.06 10.48 24.05
N GLY A 199 -20.39 10.47 23.89
CA GLY A 199 -21.21 11.67 24.05
C GLY A 199 -21.00 12.71 22.95
N TYR A 200 -20.66 12.28 21.73
CA TYR A 200 -20.38 13.11 20.56
C TYR A 200 -19.07 13.93 20.60
N ASP A 201 -18.17 13.64 21.54
CA ASP A 201 -16.81 14.13 21.47
C ASP A 201 -16.01 13.30 20.45
N LEU A 202 -15.57 13.94 19.36
CA LEU A 202 -14.84 13.30 18.27
C LEU A 202 -13.46 12.79 18.70
N LYS A 203 -12.75 13.51 19.59
CA LYS A 203 -11.40 13.13 20.01
C LYS A 203 -11.45 11.89 20.89
N ASN A 204 -12.34 11.92 21.89
CA ASN A 204 -12.57 10.77 22.77
C ASN A 204 -13.23 9.60 22.02
N GLY A 205 -14.11 9.87 21.06
CA GLY A 205 -14.71 8.86 20.19
C GLY A 205 -13.68 8.13 19.32
N PHE A 206 -12.66 8.83 18.81
CA PHE A 206 -11.55 8.21 18.09
C PHE A 206 -10.68 7.34 18.98
N LEU A 207 -10.32 7.81 20.19
CA LEU A 207 -9.54 7.02 21.14
C LEU A 207 -10.30 5.77 21.59
N LEU A 208 -11.61 5.91 21.86
CA LEU A 208 -12.50 4.79 22.14
C LEU A 208 -12.59 3.83 20.95
N PHE A 209 -12.70 4.32 19.73
CA PHE A 209 -12.66 3.50 18.52
C PHE A 209 -11.34 2.73 18.40
N ALA A 210 -10.21 3.38 18.68
CA ALA A 210 -8.88 2.76 18.65
C ALA A 210 -8.70 1.70 19.74
N ALA A 211 -9.30 1.87 20.91
CA ALA A 211 -9.27 0.88 22.00
C ALA A 211 -10.41 -0.16 21.93
N SER A 212 -11.42 0.06 21.09
CA SER A 212 -12.64 -0.75 21.05
C SER A 212 -12.41 -2.18 20.54
N ARG A 213 -13.12 -3.15 21.14
CA ARG A 213 -13.22 -4.54 20.67
C ARG A 213 -14.17 -4.66 19.48
N GLU A 214 -15.08 -3.70 19.34
CA GLU A 214 -16.04 -3.58 18.26
C GLU A 214 -15.34 -3.42 16.89
N PHE A 215 -14.10 -2.89 16.87
CA PHE A 215 -13.29 -2.84 15.66
C PHE A 215 -12.96 -4.23 15.08
N TYR A 216 -12.95 -5.29 15.89
CA TYR A 216 -12.71 -6.65 15.40
C TYR A 216 -13.77 -7.13 14.40
N LEU A 217 -14.95 -6.49 14.38
CA LEU A 217 -16.02 -6.77 13.43
C LEU A 217 -15.73 -6.24 12.03
N VAL A 218 -14.80 -5.30 11.86
CA VAL A 218 -14.42 -4.79 10.55
C VAL A 218 -13.66 -5.89 9.79
N PRO A 219 -14.16 -6.37 8.63
CA PRO A 219 -13.52 -7.49 7.93
C PRO A 219 -12.07 -7.17 7.53
N PHE A 220 -11.19 -8.17 7.63
CA PHE A 220 -9.75 -8.12 7.34
C PHE A 220 -8.96 -7.15 8.23
N PHE A 221 -9.32 -5.87 8.29
CA PHE A 221 -8.64 -4.86 9.11
C PHE A 221 -8.85 -5.10 10.61
N GLY A 222 -10.08 -5.40 11.02
CA GLY A 222 -10.43 -5.76 12.38
C GLY A 222 -9.84 -7.10 12.80
N TRP A 223 -9.77 -8.08 11.90
CA TRP A 223 -9.16 -9.39 12.17
C TRP A 223 -7.64 -9.29 12.35
N THR A 224 -6.99 -8.44 11.56
CA THR A 224 -5.57 -8.08 11.76
C THR A 224 -5.35 -7.45 13.13
N LYS A 225 -6.19 -6.46 13.51
CA LYS A 225 -6.11 -5.86 14.85
C LYS A 225 -6.35 -6.92 15.94
N TRP A 226 -7.34 -7.78 15.76
CA TRP A 226 -7.68 -8.84 16.70
C TRP A 226 -6.52 -9.81 16.93
N ALA A 227 -5.82 -10.21 15.86
CA ALA A 227 -4.66 -11.09 15.95
C ALA A 227 -3.51 -10.44 16.74
N ILE A 228 -3.22 -9.17 16.43
CA ILE A 228 -2.15 -8.39 17.05
C ILE A 228 -2.47 -8.10 18.53
N ASP A 229 -3.69 -7.66 18.84
CA ASP A 229 -4.14 -7.40 20.21
C ASP A 229 -4.11 -8.67 21.07
N GLY A 230 -4.46 -9.83 20.49
CA GLY A 230 -4.35 -11.13 21.17
C GLY A 230 -2.92 -11.42 21.64
N PHE A 231 -1.92 -11.00 20.86
CA PHE A 231 -0.51 -11.19 21.21
C PHE A 231 -0.11 -10.23 22.34
N LEU A 232 -0.51 -8.96 22.24
CA LEU A 232 -0.27 -7.95 23.27
C LEU A 232 -0.92 -8.32 24.62
N GLN A 233 -2.05 -9.02 24.60
CA GLN A 233 -2.76 -9.48 25.81
C GLN A 233 -2.25 -10.84 26.33
N GLY A 234 -1.25 -11.45 25.70
CA GLY A 234 -0.72 -12.77 26.07
C GLY A 234 -1.67 -13.94 25.76
N GLN A 235 -2.72 -13.71 24.97
CA GLN A 235 -3.73 -14.71 24.62
C GLN A 235 -3.46 -15.29 23.23
N TYR A 236 -2.48 -16.20 23.14
CA TYR A 236 -2.03 -16.77 21.86
C TYR A 236 -3.13 -17.45 21.02
N LEU A 237 -4.19 -17.96 21.66
CA LEU A 237 -5.33 -18.54 20.94
C LEU A 237 -6.08 -17.51 20.10
N PHE A 238 -6.21 -16.27 20.59
CA PHE A 238 -6.86 -15.18 19.85
C PHE A 238 -5.99 -14.71 18.68
N THR A 239 -4.67 -14.65 18.87
CA THR A 239 -3.71 -14.40 17.78
C THR A 239 -3.84 -15.45 16.68
N LEU A 240 -3.77 -16.73 17.05
CA LEU A 240 -3.91 -17.83 16.08
C LEU A 240 -5.27 -17.80 15.38
N GLY A 241 -6.36 -17.51 16.10
CA GLY A 241 -7.69 -17.40 15.52
C GLY A 241 -7.78 -16.34 14.42
N GLY A 242 -7.27 -15.14 14.68
CA GLY A 242 -7.24 -14.05 13.69
C GLY A 242 -6.35 -14.37 12.50
N THR A 243 -5.13 -14.88 12.73
CA THR A 243 -4.19 -15.24 11.66
C THR A 243 -4.72 -16.39 10.78
N ILE A 244 -5.32 -17.44 11.38
CA ILE A 244 -5.90 -18.57 10.63
C ILE A 244 -7.08 -18.10 9.78
N LEU A 245 -7.92 -17.20 10.30
CA LEU A 245 -9.04 -16.64 9.54
C LEU A 245 -8.54 -15.87 8.30
N LEU A 246 -7.52 -15.02 8.46
CA LEU A 246 -6.89 -14.31 7.35
C LEU A 246 -6.27 -15.28 6.34
N LEU A 247 -5.55 -16.31 6.82
CA LEU A 247 -4.94 -17.33 5.98
C LEU A 247 -6.00 -18.10 5.16
N ALA A 248 -7.10 -18.51 5.80
CA ALA A 248 -8.19 -19.23 5.15
C ALA A 248 -8.81 -18.40 4.02
N CYS A 249 -9.06 -17.11 4.25
CA CYS A 249 -9.55 -16.20 3.22
C CYS A 249 -8.57 -16.07 2.04
N CYS A 250 -7.27 -15.94 2.31
CA CYS A 250 -6.25 -15.93 1.28
C CYS A 250 -6.27 -17.22 0.44
N LEU A 251 -6.31 -18.39 1.09
CA LEU A 251 -6.34 -19.69 0.42
C LEU A 251 -7.57 -19.85 -0.48
N ILE A 252 -8.73 -19.39 -0.04
CA ILE A 252 -9.96 -19.41 -0.84
C ILE A 252 -9.77 -18.60 -2.15
N VAL A 253 -9.23 -17.38 -2.06
CA VAL A 253 -8.97 -16.55 -3.25
C VAL A 253 -7.91 -17.19 -4.15
N VAL A 254 -6.86 -17.78 -3.58
CA VAL A 254 -5.84 -18.52 -4.33
C VAL A 254 -6.47 -19.68 -5.13
N VAL A 255 -7.36 -20.46 -4.53
CA VAL A 255 -8.04 -21.56 -5.21
C VAL A 255 -8.90 -21.04 -6.37
N PHE A 256 -9.65 -19.95 -6.17
CA PHE A 256 -10.44 -19.33 -7.24
C PHE A 256 -9.56 -18.78 -8.37
N PHE A 257 -8.44 -18.15 -8.03
CA PHE A 257 -7.50 -17.58 -8.99
C PHE A 257 -6.82 -18.66 -9.86
N LEU A 258 -6.41 -19.78 -9.25
CA LEU A 258 -5.77 -20.90 -9.96
C LEU A 258 -6.74 -21.73 -10.80
N ARG A 259 -8.05 -21.71 -10.46
CA ARG A 259 -9.10 -22.41 -11.21
C ARG A 259 -9.75 -21.54 -12.29
N PHE A 260 -9.32 -20.30 -12.47
CA PHE A 260 -9.85 -19.42 -13.51
C PHE A 260 -9.55 -19.98 -14.90
N ASP A 261 -10.60 -20.26 -15.67
CA ASP A 261 -10.56 -21.05 -16.91
C ASP A 261 -10.85 -20.23 -18.19
N LYS A 262 -11.23 -18.97 -18.06
CA LYS A 262 -11.66 -18.14 -19.19
C LYS A 262 -10.50 -17.65 -20.04
N ASP A 263 -10.77 -17.38 -21.32
CA ASP A 263 -9.79 -16.81 -22.24
C ASP A 263 -9.68 -15.30 -22.07
N ILE A 264 -8.51 -14.84 -21.65
CA ILE A 264 -8.18 -13.43 -21.38
C ILE A 264 -6.90 -13.00 -22.08
N THR A 265 -6.31 -13.87 -22.91
CA THR A 265 -4.95 -13.73 -23.42
C THR A 265 -4.78 -12.49 -24.29
N GLU A 266 -5.65 -12.29 -25.27
CA GLU A 266 -5.61 -11.16 -26.20
C GLU A 266 -5.74 -9.80 -25.48
N GLN A 267 -6.74 -9.66 -24.59
CA GLN A 267 -6.94 -8.43 -23.84
C GLN A 267 -5.83 -8.19 -22.81
N ALA A 268 -5.31 -9.25 -22.18
CA ALA A 268 -4.20 -9.13 -21.24
C ALA A 268 -2.90 -8.67 -21.94
N VAL A 269 -2.67 -9.09 -23.19
CA VAL A 269 -1.53 -8.62 -24.00
C VAL A 269 -1.72 -7.16 -24.41
N ALA A 270 -2.92 -6.77 -24.86
CA ALA A 270 -3.22 -5.38 -25.22
C ALA A 270 -3.04 -4.41 -24.03
N ASP A 271 -3.56 -4.75 -22.84
CA ASP A 271 -3.41 -3.95 -21.63
C ASP A 271 -1.93 -3.88 -21.17
N ALA A 272 -1.16 -4.97 -21.35
CA ALA A 272 0.27 -5.01 -21.04
C ALA A 272 1.10 -4.12 -21.96
N GLU A 273 0.75 -4.06 -23.25
CA GLU A 273 1.35 -3.15 -24.23
C GLU A 273 1.06 -1.70 -23.87
N GLU A 274 -0.20 -1.34 -23.56
CA GLU A 274 -0.59 0.02 -23.17
C GLU A 274 0.14 0.46 -21.89
N ALA A 275 0.16 -0.39 -20.86
CA ALA A 275 0.84 -0.10 -19.60
C ALA A 275 2.36 0.09 -19.77
N SER A 276 2.98 -0.71 -20.65
CA SER A 276 4.42 -0.64 -20.89
C SER A 276 4.81 0.52 -21.80
N ALA A 277 4.00 0.83 -22.80
CA ALA A 277 4.13 2.03 -23.61
C ALA A 277 4.05 3.28 -22.72
N PHE A 278 3.10 3.32 -21.77
CA PHE A 278 3.02 4.39 -20.79
C PHE A 278 4.29 4.52 -19.95
N LEU A 279 4.84 3.42 -19.42
CA LEU A 279 6.10 3.41 -18.66
C LEU A 279 7.32 3.82 -19.50
N ARG A 280 7.41 3.37 -20.76
CA ARG A 280 8.47 3.79 -21.68
C ARG A 280 8.39 5.29 -21.97
N ARG A 281 7.18 5.81 -22.22
CA ARG A 281 6.93 7.26 -22.37
C ARG A 281 7.24 8.03 -21.09
N ALA A 282 6.93 7.46 -19.92
CA ALA A 282 7.28 8.04 -18.62
C ALA A 282 8.78 8.21 -18.45
N LYS A 283 9.54 7.15 -18.72
CA LYS A 283 10.99 7.14 -18.60
C LYS A 283 11.67 8.03 -19.64
N ALA A 284 11.20 8.01 -20.89
CA ALA A 284 11.71 8.86 -21.96
C ALA A 284 11.49 10.36 -21.68
N ASN A 285 10.35 10.70 -21.06
CA ASN A 285 10.01 12.08 -20.73
C ASN A 285 10.48 12.51 -19.32
N GLY A 286 11.40 11.77 -18.68
CA GLY A 286 11.94 12.09 -17.35
C GLY A 286 10.87 12.17 -16.26
N GLY A 287 9.92 11.24 -16.24
CA GLY A 287 8.77 11.21 -15.32
C GLY A 287 7.50 11.91 -15.84
N ARG A 288 7.55 12.55 -17.02
CA ARG A 288 6.43 13.31 -17.61
C ARG A 288 5.63 12.49 -18.64
N ALA A 289 5.19 11.30 -18.26
CA ALA A 289 4.45 10.38 -19.14
C ALA A 289 3.09 10.90 -19.64
N ARG A 290 2.53 11.92 -18.97
CA ARG A 290 1.16 12.43 -19.19
C ARG A 290 1.08 13.57 -20.19
N ILE A 291 2.13 13.83 -20.97
CA ILE A 291 2.22 15.04 -21.81
C ILE A 291 1.13 15.12 -22.89
N GLU A 292 0.52 14.01 -23.34
CA GLU A 292 -0.27 14.07 -24.58
C GLU A 292 -1.81 13.99 -24.42
N ASP A 293 -2.36 13.31 -23.40
CA ASP A 293 -3.83 13.09 -23.33
C ASP A 293 -4.62 14.13 -22.51
N GLY A 294 -3.93 15.10 -21.90
CA GLY A 294 -4.56 16.11 -21.03
C GLY A 294 -4.89 17.40 -21.77
N LYS A 295 -6.15 17.89 -21.69
CA LYS A 295 -6.50 19.26 -22.12
C LYS A 295 -5.57 20.26 -21.44
N VAL A 296 -4.67 20.87 -22.22
CA VAL A 296 -3.74 21.89 -21.74
C VAL A 296 -4.53 23.14 -21.36
N LYS A 297 -4.52 23.49 -20.08
CA LYS A 297 -5.20 24.71 -19.59
C LYS A 297 -4.35 25.93 -19.93
N LYS A 298 -4.97 26.98 -20.48
CA LYS A 298 -4.32 28.28 -20.63
C LYS A 298 -4.16 28.93 -19.26
N VAL A 299 -2.96 28.84 -18.69
CA VAL A 299 -2.59 29.46 -17.41
C VAL A 299 -1.54 30.55 -17.68
N LYS A 300 -1.76 31.76 -17.14
CA LYS A 300 -0.78 32.85 -17.18
C LYS A 300 0.43 32.51 -16.31
N GLY A 301 1.62 32.85 -16.80
CA GLY A 301 2.89 32.50 -16.18
C GLY A 301 3.78 33.69 -15.94
N GLU A 302 4.23 33.85 -14.70
CA GLU A 302 5.32 34.75 -14.37
C GLU A 302 6.57 33.91 -14.08
N PHE A 303 7.67 34.25 -14.75
CA PHE A 303 8.95 33.58 -14.57
C PHE A 303 9.84 34.44 -13.69
N ALA A 304 10.25 33.89 -12.54
CA ALA A 304 11.24 34.54 -11.68
C ALA A 304 12.65 34.35 -12.27
N PRO A 305 13.58 35.31 -12.13
CA PRO A 305 14.94 35.18 -12.64
C PRO A 305 15.78 34.13 -11.87
N GLY A 306 16.79 33.55 -12.53
CA GLY A 306 17.78 32.64 -11.93
C GLY A 306 17.30 31.19 -11.74
N ALA A 307 17.79 30.47 -10.72
CA ALA A 307 17.39 29.09 -10.43
C ALA A 307 15.88 28.93 -10.16
N LYS A 308 15.22 30.01 -9.72
CA LYS A 308 13.75 30.10 -9.58
C LYS A 308 13.01 30.09 -10.92
N ALA A 309 13.68 30.35 -12.04
CA ALA A 309 13.13 30.20 -13.40
C ALA A 309 12.83 28.74 -13.73
N VAL A 310 13.71 27.83 -13.32
CA VAL A 310 13.53 26.39 -13.53
C VAL A 310 12.33 25.88 -12.73
N LEU A 311 12.20 26.33 -11.48
CA LEU A 311 11.08 25.98 -10.62
C LEU A 311 9.75 26.59 -11.13
N SER A 312 9.73 27.88 -11.48
CA SER A 312 8.52 28.53 -12.05
C SER A 312 8.11 27.92 -13.40
N LYS A 313 9.07 27.53 -14.25
CA LYS A 313 8.82 26.76 -15.46
C LYS A 313 8.19 25.40 -15.16
N ASN A 314 8.75 24.64 -14.22
CA ASN A 314 8.20 23.34 -13.84
C ASN A 314 6.81 23.48 -13.21
N LEU A 315 6.59 24.49 -12.37
CA LEU A 315 5.34 24.76 -11.68
C LEU A 315 4.25 25.23 -12.66
N LEU A 316 4.61 26.01 -13.67
CA LEU A 316 3.73 26.40 -14.77
C LEU A 316 3.35 25.20 -15.64
N ILE A 317 4.31 24.34 -15.99
CA ILE A 317 4.05 23.09 -16.71
C ILE A 317 3.08 22.22 -15.91
N MET A 318 3.27 22.11 -14.59
CA MET A 318 2.37 21.37 -13.70
C MET A 318 0.96 21.99 -13.60
N ARG A 319 0.84 23.33 -13.58
CA ARG A 319 -0.45 24.04 -13.59
C ARG A 319 -1.20 23.89 -14.92
N LYS A 320 -0.50 23.98 -16.06
CA LYS A 320 -1.09 23.82 -17.40
C LYS A 320 -1.56 22.38 -17.65
N THR A 321 -0.88 21.40 -17.06
CA THR A 321 -1.17 19.96 -17.22
C THR A 321 -2.09 19.40 -16.13
N GLY A 322 -2.41 20.17 -15.08
CA GLY A 322 -3.21 19.70 -13.93
C GLY A 322 -2.50 18.60 -13.12
N ASN A 323 -1.18 18.50 -13.23
CA ASN A 323 -0.37 17.39 -12.74
C ASN A 323 0.42 17.77 -11.48
N PHE A 324 -0.22 18.48 -10.54
CA PHE A 324 0.42 18.86 -9.28
C PHE A 324 0.49 17.66 -8.32
N LEU A 325 -0.64 16.96 -8.18
CA LEU A 325 -0.87 15.76 -7.38
C LEU A 325 -2.12 15.06 -7.97
N ARG A 326 -2.24 13.72 -7.98
CA ARG A 326 -3.51 13.10 -8.41
C ARG A 326 -4.61 13.56 -7.44
N LYS A 327 -5.87 13.69 -7.90
CA LYS A 327 -6.99 13.99 -6.99
C LYS A 327 -7.08 12.99 -5.83
N GLN A 328 -6.67 11.74 -6.08
CA GLN A 328 -6.52 10.69 -5.07
C GLN A 328 -5.39 11.03 -4.08
N ASP A 329 -4.20 11.38 -4.56
CA ASP A 329 -3.07 11.77 -3.71
C ASP A 329 -3.38 13.03 -2.87
N VAL A 330 -4.06 14.03 -3.45
CA VAL A 330 -4.53 15.22 -2.70
C VAL A 330 -5.56 14.83 -1.64
N ALA A 331 -6.52 13.97 -1.98
CA ALA A 331 -7.52 13.51 -1.01
C ALA A 331 -6.87 12.72 0.13
N ILE A 332 -5.88 11.88 -0.17
CA ILE A 332 -5.08 11.14 0.81
C ILE A 332 -4.31 12.12 1.70
N ILE A 333 -3.60 13.09 1.12
CA ILE A 333 -2.86 14.13 1.87
C ILE A 333 -3.78 14.92 2.77
N VAL A 334 -4.93 15.37 2.28
CA VAL A 334 -5.92 16.13 3.06
C VAL A 334 -6.52 15.28 4.18
N PHE A 335 -6.91 14.04 3.88
CA PHE A 335 -7.46 13.11 4.88
C PHE A 335 -6.46 12.86 6.02
N TYR A 336 -5.20 12.62 5.68
CA TYR A 336 -4.18 12.43 6.70
C TYR A 336 -3.80 13.73 7.43
N PHE A 337 -3.79 14.88 6.76
CA PHE A 337 -3.53 16.16 7.42
C PHE A 337 -4.60 16.43 8.48
N VAL A 338 -5.88 16.16 8.15
CA VAL A 338 -7.01 16.30 9.07
C VAL A 338 -6.91 15.32 10.24
N ILE A 339 -6.57 14.05 9.99
CA ILE A 339 -6.35 13.07 11.08
C ILE A 339 -5.18 13.52 11.96
N SER A 340 -4.06 13.92 11.36
CA SER A 340 -2.86 14.32 12.08
C SER A 340 -3.09 15.53 13.00
N LEU A 341 -3.86 16.53 12.53
CA LEU A 341 -4.15 17.75 13.30
C LEU A 341 -5.15 17.51 14.43
N ILE A 342 -6.07 16.54 14.27
CA ILE A 342 -7.15 16.28 15.24
C ILE A 342 -6.75 15.21 16.27
N VAL A 343 -5.92 14.24 15.86
CA VAL A 343 -5.71 12.97 16.60
C VAL A 343 -4.33 12.85 17.23
N LEU A 344 -3.27 13.36 16.58
CA LEU A 344 -1.90 13.10 17.03
C LEU A 344 -1.41 14.14 18.06
N PRO A 345 -0.61 13.73 19.07
CA PRO A 345 0.07 14.65 19.97
C PRO A 345 1.05 15.57 19.21
N ASP A 346 1.31 16.76 19.76
CA ASP A 346 2.04 17.88 19.11
C ASP A 346 3.41 17.51 18.49
N ASN A 347 4.06 16.43 18.96
CA ASN A 347 5.38 15.99 18.49
C ASN A 347 5.37 14.90 17.41
N VAL A 348 4.24 14.25 17.13
CA VAL A 348 4.16 13.13 16.16
C VAL A 348 3.85 13.63 14.74
N PHE A 349 3.33 14.86 14.63
CA PHE A 349 3.01 15.54 13.37
C PHE A 349 4.22 15.73 12.45
N TYR A 350 5.41 15.96 13.01
CA TYR A 350 6.64 16.22 12.25
C TYR A 350 7.19 14.96 11.55
N MET A 351 7.10 13.80 12.21
CA MET A 351 7.53 12.52 11.65
C MET A 351 6.58 12.06 10.52
N PHE A 352 5.28 12.31 10.68
CA PHE A 352 4.27 12.08 9.65
C PHE A 352 4.49 12.95 8.40
N CYS A 353 4.80 14.24 8.57
CA CYS A 353 5.16 15.13 7.46
C CYS A 353 6.40 14.64 6.69
N TYR A 354 7.41 14.14 7.41
CA TYR A 354 8.64 13.60 6.81
C TYR A 354 8.36 12.36 5.94
N MET A 355 7.48 11.50 6.43
CA MET A 355 7.02 10.30 5.75
C MET A 355 6.19 10.57 4.50
N MET A 356 5.29 11.56 4.57
CA MET A 356 4.49 12.01 3.44
C MET A 356 5.38 12.58 2.32
N ILE A 357 6.45 13.29 2.69
CA ILE A 357 7.46 13.80 1.75
C ILE A 357 8.18 12.64 1.05
N ILE A 358 8.62 11.61 1.78
CA ILE A 358 9.31 10.45 1.17
C ILE A 358 8.36 9.61 0.28
N TRP A 359 7.09 9.49 0.67
CA TRP A 359 6.06 8.86 -0.16
C TRP A 359 5.78 9.64 -1.46
N LEU A 360 5.73 10.98 -1.37
CA LEU A 360 5.67 11.86 -2.54
C LEU A 360 6.88 11.67 -3.46
N PHE A 361 8.08 11.48 -2.90
CA PHE A 361 9.29 11.24 -3.69
C PHE A 361 9.31 9.87 -4.39
N THR A 362 8.77 8.82 -3.77
CA THR A 362 8.69 7.49 -4.39
C THR A 362 7.60 7.39 -5.45
N LEU A 363 6.56 8.23 -5.40
CA LEU A 363 5.55 8.37 -6.45
C LEU A 363 6.01 9.20 -7.68
N ILE A 364 7.04 10.04 -7.51
CA ILE A 364 7.59 10.92 -8.55
C ILE A 364 8.70 10.22 -9.38
N GLN A 365 9.22 9.08 -8.90
CA GLN A 365 10.07 8.16 -9.69
C GLN A 365 9.23 7.18 -10.50
#